data_AF-A0A1F9Z9K4-F1
#
_entry.id   AF-A0A1F9Z9K4-F1
#
_cell.length_a   1.000
_cell.length_b   1.000
_cell.length_c   1.000
_cell.angle_alpha   90.00
_cell.angle_beta   90.00
_cell.angle_gamma   90.00
#
_symmetry.space_group_name_H-M   'P 1'
#
loop_
_entity.id
_entity.type
_entity.pdbx_description
1 polymer ?
#
loop_
_entity_poly.entity_id
_entity_poly.type
_entity_poly.pdbx_seq_one_letter_code
_entity_poly.pdbx_strand_id
1 'polypeptide(L)'
;MTSGKTRRLALAERVPTEPPLTVFDAETQDTSYGILVVDRTPLIFDTHRKDEMYVATAELLTETTTPAKVTRREVEAFRRTAAKHGLLAIPYSACFFKGNLHVYAYDGPARGFDLAAVGSSVAEAERHLEEGVKALWEAVPRGVRRAQADLLAGRRRARYDADLEVLRRKLREIRNV
;
A
#
# COMPACT_ATOMS: atom_id res chain seq x y z
N MET A 1 12.81 12.32 -17.37
CA MET A 1 11.85 12.63 -16.28
C MET A 1 10.37 12.56 -16.71
N THR A 2 10.04 12.10 -17.92
CA THR A 2 8.66 12.03 -18.45
C THR A 2 7.86 10.80 -17.98
N SER A 3 8.51 9.68 -17.67
CA SER A 3 7.85 8.41 -17.29
C SER A 3 7.00 8.48 -16.00
N GLY A 4 7.46 9.17 -14.97
CA GLY A 4 6.76 9.24 -13.68
C GLY A 4 5.40 9.95 -13.75
N LYS A 5 5.30 11.04 -14.54
CA LYS A 5 4.05 11.80 -14.69
C LYS A 5 2.97 10.99 -15.42
N THR A 6 3.35 10.26 -16.47
CA THR A 6 2.44 9.40 -17.23
C THR A 6 1.91 8.25 -16.36
N ARG A 7 2.79 7.57 -15.60
CA ARG A 7 2.37 6.52 -14.66
C ARG A 7 1.42 7.05 -13.59
N ARG A 8 1.67 8.25 -13.06
CA ARG A 8 0.76 8.87 -12.09
C ARG A 8 -0.64 9.12 -12.67
N LEU A 9 -0.73 9.61 -13.90
CA LEU A 9 -2.01 9.88 -14.55
C LEU A 9 -2.77 8.59 -14.81
N ALA A 10 -2.10 7.58 -15.38
CA ALA A 10 -2.67 6.25 -15.55
C ALA A 10 -3.15 5.70 -14.20
N LEU A 11 -2.33 5.75 -13.15
CA LEU A 11 -2.72 5.26 -11.84
C LEU A 11 -3.95 5.99 -11.28
N ALA A 12 -4.06 7.31 -11.45
CA ALA A 12 -5.23 8.08 -11.02
C ALA A 12 -6.52 7.71 -11.78
N GLU A 13 -6.40 7.32 -13.05
CA GLU A 13 -7.54 6.84 -13.86
C GLU A 13 -8.00 5.44 -13.43
N ARG A 14 -7.07 4.58 -12.97
CA ARG A 14 -7.40 3.22 -12.51
C ARG A 14 -7.82 3.19 -11.05
N VAL A 15 -7.27 4.07 -10.23
CA VAL A 15 -7.53 4.20 -8.79
C VAL A 15 -8.06 5.62 -8.51
N PRO A 16 -9.32 5.90 -8.88
CA PRO A 16 -9.93 7.20 -8.64
C PRO A 16 -9.94 7.55 -7.15
N THR A 17 -9.73 8.83 -6.87
CA THR A 17 -9.77 9.39 -5.52
C THR A 17 -10.69 10.59 -5.49
N GLU A 18 -11.80 10.47 -4.79
CA GLU A 18 -12.74 11.54 -4.47
C GLU A 18 -12.74 11.71 -2.95
N PRO A 19 -12.72 12.91 -2.36
CA PRO A 19 -12.83 13.01 -0.91
C PRO A 19 -14.17 12.42 -0.42
N PRO A 20 -14.21 11.45 0.54
CA PRO A 20 -13.12 10.84 1.31
C PRO A 20 -12.70 9.41 0.85
N LEU A 21 -13.10 8.96 -0.34
CA LEU A 21 -12.91 7.62 -0.86
C LEU A 21 -11.82 7.54 -1.94
N THR A 22 -10.94 6.56 -1.80
CA THR A 22 -10.18 6.01 -2.94
C THR A 22 -10.79 4.67 -3.28
N VAL A 23 -11.14 4.47 -4.54
CA VAL A 23 -11.78 3.23 -5.01
C VAL A 23 -10.90 2.60 -6.06
N PHE A 24 -10.71 1.30 -5.98
CA PHE A 24 -10.09 0.53 -7.03
C PHE A 24 -11.02 -0.61 -7.43
N ASP A 25 -11.37 -0.65 -8.71
CA ASP A 25 -12.26 -1.66 -9.28
C ASP A 25 -11.44 -2.65 -10.11
N ALA A 26 -11.16 -3.83 -9.54
CA ALA A 26 -10.38 -4.86 -10.20
C ALA A 26 -11.25 -5.75 -11.09
N GLU A 27 -10.76 -6.12 -12.26
CA GLU A 27 -11.39 -7.18 -13.06
C GLU A 27 -11.20 -8.56 -12.41
N THR A 28 -10.01 -8.77 -11.85
CA THR A 28 -9.63 -10.01 -11.17
C THR A 28 -8.83 -9.69 -9.91
N GLN A 29 -9.18 -10.31 -8.79
CA GLN A 29 -8.40 -10.25 -7.56
C GLN A 29 -7.26 -11.28 -7.52
N ASP A 30 -7.28 -12.26 -8.43
CA ASP A 30 -6.37 -13.42 -8.40
C ASP A 30 -5.02 -13.17 -9.11
N THR A 31 -4.71 -11.95 -9.56
CA THR A 31 -3.62 -11.78 -10.53
C THR A 31 -2.24 -12.09 -9.93
N SER A 32 -1.94 -11.58 -8.72
CA SER A 32 -0.85 -12.08 -7.89
C SER A 32 -0.97 -11.56 -6.46
N TYR A 33 -0.38 -12.30 -5.53
CA TYR A 33 -0.30 -11.93 -4.11
C TYR A 33 1.01 -12.43 -3.52
N GLY A 34 1.63 -11.65 -2.64
CA GLY A 34 2.87 -12.06 -2.00
C GLY A 34 3.34 -11.16 -0.88
N ILE A 35 4.62 -11.31 -0.52
CA ILE A 35 5.27 -10.50 0.51
C ILE A 35 6.50 -9.83 -0.08
N LEU A 36 6.49 -8.50 -0.05
CA LEU A 36 7.65 -7.66 -0.34
C LEU A 36 8.43 -7.44 0.97
N VAL A 37 9.76 -7.55 0.93
CA VAL A 37 10.60 -7.29 2.10
C VAL A 37 11.46 -6.05 1.84
N VAL A 38 11.30 -5.02 2.68
CA VAL A 38 12.11 -3.80 2.63
C VAL A 38 12.67 -3.53 4.01
N ASP A 39 14.00 -3.37 4.11
CA ASP A 39 14.69 -3.15 5.40
C ASP A 39 14.23 -4.15 6.49
N ARG A 40 14.28 -5.45 6.15
CA ARG A 40 13.82 -6.58 6.99
C ARG A 40 12.35 -6.52 7.43
N THR A 41 11.56 -5.60 6.88
CA THR A 41 10.13 -5.46 7.16
C THR A 41 9.34 -6.15 6.05
N PRO A 42 8.59 -7.23 6.35
CA PRO A 42 7.65 -7.80 5.41
C PRO A 42 6.42 -6.89 5.25
N LEU A 43 5.96 -6.74 4.02
CA LEU A 43 4.79 -5.98 3.60
C LEU A 43 3.95 -6.89 2.69
N ILE A 44 2.64 -6.94 2.93
CA ILE A 44 1.73 -7.61 2.00
C ILE A 44 1.68 -6.79 0.72
N PHE A 45 1.72 -7.47 -0.41
CA PHE A 45 1.42 -6.85 -1.70
C PHE A 45 0.53 -7.76 -2.53
N ASP A 46 -0.23 -7.14 -3.40
CA ASP A 46 -1.12 -7.78 -4.35
C ASP A 46 -1.11 -7.00 -5.67
N THR A 47 -1.39 -7.71 -6.76
CA THR A 47 -1.57 -7.11 -8.08
C THR A 47 -2.89 -7.54 -8.64
N HIS A 48 -3.53 -6.60 -9.34
CA HIS A 48 -4.86 -6.76 -9.91
C HIS A 48 -4.87 -6.25 -11.34
N ARG A 49 -5.72 -6.85 -12.18
CA ARG A 49 -5.97 -6.35 -13.53
C ARG A 49 -7.06 -5.28 -13.53
N LYS A 50 -6.88 -4.23 -14.33
CA LYS A 50 -7.90 -3.23 -14.68
C LYS A 50 -7.71 -2.78 -16.13
N ASP A 51 -8.69 -3.06 -16.98
CA ASP A 51 -8.61 -2.88 -18.42
C ASP A 51 -7.40 -3.65 -19.00
N GLU A 52 -6.61 -2.99 -19.84
CA GLU A 52 -5.36 -3.49 -20.43
C GLU A 52 -4.14 -3.32 -19.50
N MET A 53 -4.34 -2.95 -18.23
CA MET A 53 -3.26 -2.59 -17.29
C MET A 53 -3.36 -3.37 -15.98
N TYR A 54 -2.29 -3.30 -15.20
CA TYR A 54 -2.17 -3.92 -13.89
C TYR A 54 -1.87 -2.85 -12.83
N VAL A 55 -2.51 -2.98 -11.67
CA VAL A 55 -2.28 -2.15 -10.49
C VAL A 55 -1.73 -3.04 -9.39
N ALA A 56 -0.53 -2.72 -8.91
CA ALA A 56 0.09 -3.40 -7.78
C ALA A 56 0.04 -2.49 -6.55
N THR A 57 -0.34 -3.03 -5.40
CA THR A 57 -0.45 -2.34 -4.11
C THR A 57 0.42 -3.00 -3.07
N ALA A 58 1.07 -2.21 -2.20
CA ALA A 58 1.80 -2.71 -1.03
C ALA A 58 1.29 -2.01 0.23
N GLU A 59 0.99 -2.80 1.26
CA GLU A 59 0.61 -2.32 2.58
C GLU A 59 1.84 -1.82 3.34
N LEU A 60 2.10 -0.51 3.30
CA LEU A 60 3.12 0.12 4.15
C LEU A 60 2.73 0.05 5.64
N LEU A 61 1.43 -0.03 5.91
CA LEU A 61 0.84 -0.36 7.20
C LEU A 61 -0.43 -1.19 6.96
N THR A 62 -0.39 -2.45 7.39
CA THR A 62 -1.55 -3.34 7.46
C THR A 62 -2.61 -2.74 8.39
N GLU A 63 -3.89 -2.89 8.06
CA GLU A 63 -4.97 -2.20 8.78
C GLU A 63 -4.95 -2.51 10.28
N THR A 64 -4.94 -1.45 11.11
CA THR A 64 -4.85 -1.56 12.57
C THR A 64 -6.10 -1.08 13.31
N THR A 65 -6.38 -1.73 14.44
CA THR A 65 -7.54 -1.41 15.31
C THR A 65 -7.39 -0.10 16.09
N THR A 66 -6.19 0.46 16.18
CA THR A 66 -5.90 1.79 16.71
C THR A 66 -5.23 2.60 15.61
N PRO A 67 -5.48 3.90 15.43
CA PRO A 67 -4.81 4.67 14.38
C PRO A 67 -3.29 4.73 14.54
N ALA A 68 -2.59 4.93 13.42
CA ALA A 68 -1.19 5.32 13.41
C ALA A 68 -1.05 6.79 13.85
N LYS A 69 0.07 7.11 14.49
CA LYS A 69 0.39 8.50 14.89
C LYS A 69 0.98 9.25 13.71
N VAL A 70 0.13 9.63 12.76
CA VAL A 70 0.51 10.40 11.57
C VAL A 70 -0.45 11.57 11.38
N THR A 71 0.09 12.74 11.08
CA THR A 71 -0.68 13.96 10.85
C THR A 71 -1.11 14.06 9.39
N ARG A 72 -2.21 14.78 9.12
CA ARG A 72 -2.64 15.09 7.75
C ARG A 72 -1.53 15.76 6.92
N ARG A 73 -0.71 16.62 7.55
CA ARG A 73 0.42 17.29 6.88
C ARG A 73 1.50 16.29 6.43
N GLU A 74 1.83 15.30 7.25
CA GLU A 74 2.79 14.24 6.89
C GLU A 74 2.26 13.36 5.78
N VAL A 75 0.98 13.00 5.84
CA VAL A 75 0.30 12.24 4.78
C VAL A 75 0.35 12.99 3.45
N GLU A 76 -0.03 14.27 3.45
CA GLU A 76 -0.01 15.09 2.23
C GLU A 76 1.41 15.33 1.70
N ALA A 77 2.40 15.46 2.59
CA ALA A 77 3.80 15.52 2.19
C ALA A 77 4.26 14.23 1.51
N PHE A 78 3.93 13.07 2.09
CA PHE A 78 4.28 11.78 1.51
C PHE A 78 3.54 11.54 0.18
N ARG A 79 2.25 11.88 0.07
CA ARG A 79 1.50 11.84 -1.20
C ARG A 79 2.19 12.62 -2.31
N ARG A 80 2.66 13.83 -2.02
CA ARG A 80 3.43 14.64 -3.00
C ARG A 80 4.75 13.98 -3.39
N THR A 81 5.44 13.35 -2.44
CA THR A 81 6.68 12.61 -2.73
C THR A 81 6.38 11.37 -3.58
N ALA A 82 5.44 10.52 -3.19
CA ALA A 82 5.00 9.35 -3.95
C ALA A 82 4.60 9.71 -5.39
N ALA A 83 3.82 10.79 -5.56
CA ALA A 83 3.41 11.29 -6.86
C ALA A 83 4.59 11.64 -7.78
N LYS A 84 5.71 12.17 -7.26
CA LYS A 84 6.91 12.46 -8.05
C LYS A 84 7.58 11.18 -8.58
N HIS A 85 7.37 10.04 -7.92
CA HIS A 85 7.87 8.74 -8.33
C HIS A 85 6.88 7.96 -9.21
N GLY A 86 5.70 8.53 -9.49
CA GLY A 86 4.65 7.88 -10.28
C GLY A 86 3.79 6.89 -9.49
N LEU A 87 3.75 7.05 -8.17
CA LEU A 87 3.01 6.20 -7.24
C LEU A 87 1.82 6.95 -6.62
N LEU A 88 0.87 6.21 -6.07
CA LEU A 88 -0.27 6.75 -5.31
C LEU A 88 -0.19 6.25 -3.87
N ALA A 89 -0.07 7.19 -2.93
CA ALA A 89 -0.16 6.91 -1.51
C ALA A 89 -1.62 6.94 -1.05
N ILE A 90 -2.09 5.82 -0.52
CA ILE A 90 -3.49 5.56 -0.15
C ILE A 90 -3.57 5.37 1.37
N PRO A 91 -3.59 6.45 2.17
CA PRO A 91 -3.97 6.38 3.58
C PRO A 91 -5.45 6.02 3.68
N TYR A 92 -5.83 5.23 4.69
CA TYR A 92 -7.23 4.94 4.95
C TYR A 92 -7.52 4.74 6.44
N SER A 93 -8.73 5.12 6.83
CA SER A 93 -9.33 4.89 8.14
C SER A 93 -10.14 3.60 8.18
N ALA A 94 -10.55 3.06 7.02
CA ALA A 94 -11.15 1.74 6.89
C ALA A 94 -10.96 1.25 5.45
N CYS A 95 -10.77 -0.05 5.27
CA CYS A 95 -10.79 -0.69 3.97
C CYS A 95 -11.79 -1.85 3.94
N PHE A 96 -12.51 -1.99 2.82
CA PHE A 96 -13.47 -3.08 2.63
C PHE A 96 -13.73 -3.35 1.15
N PHE A 97 -14.27 -4.54 0.87
CA PHE A 97 -14.71 -4.92 -0.47
C PHE A 97 -16.21 -4.71 -0.67
N LYS A 98 -16.61 -4.29 -1.86
CA LYS A 98 -18.00 -4.27 -2.32
C LYS A 98 -18.07 -4.85 -3.74
N GLY A 99 -18.36 -6.15 -3.83
CA GLY A 99 -18.13 -6.88 -5.09
C GLY A 99 -16.64 -6.85 -5.42
N ASN A 100 -16.30 -6.44 -6.65
CA ASN A 100 -14.91 -6.30 -7.11
C ASN A 100 -14.25 -4.98 -6.72
N LEU A 101 -14.97 -4.08 -6.04
CA LEU A 101 -14.44 -2.80 -5.59
C LEU A 101 -13.65 -2.98 -4.30
N HIS A 102 -12.37 -2.62 -4.32
CA HIS A 102 -11.56 -2.36 -3.14
C HIS A 102 -11.73 -0.89 -2.75
N VAL A 103 -12.38 -0.63 -1.61
CA VAL A 103 -12.77 0.72 -1.18
C VAL A 103 -11.95 1.14 0.04
N TYR A 104 -11.18 2.20 -0.14
CA TYR A 104 -10.37 2.84 0.89
C TYR A 104 -11.07 4.12 1.36
N ALA A 105 -11.64 4.10 2.56
CA ALA A 105 -12.25 5.29 3.16
C ALA A 105 -11.24 6.02 4.03
N TYR A 106 -11.03 7.31 3.78
CA TYR A 106 -10.13 8.16 4.54
C TYR A 106 -10.83 9.43 5.05
N ASP A 107 -11.52 9.26 6.17
CA ASP A 107 -12.11 10.34 6.93
C ASP A 107 -11.62 10.23 8.39
N GLY A 108 -10.57 10.98 8.71
CA GLY A 108 -9.94 11.00 10.04
C GLY A 108 -8.56 10.32 10.11
N PRO A 109 -8.17 9.78 11.28
CA PRO A 109 -6.86 9.18 11.48
C PRO A 109 -6.64 7.92 10.63
N ALA A 110 -5.44 7.77 10.07
CA ALA A 110 -5.07 6.59 9.28
C ALA A 110 -4.93 5.34 10.17
N ARG A 111 -5.53 4.24 9.74
CA ARG A 111 -5.44 2.90 10.35
C ARG A 111 -4.64 1.93 9.49
N GLY A 112 -4.64 2.13 8.19
CA GLY A 112 -3.75 1.48 7.25
C GLY A 112 -3.21 2.48 6.24
N PHE A 113 -2.24 2.03 5.45
CA PHE A 113 -1.54 2.88 4.50
C PHE A 113 -0.98 2.04 3.37
N ASP A 114 -1.48 2.24 2.16
CA ASP A 114 -1.01 1.52 0.98
C ASP A 114 -0.24 2.45 0.04
N LEU A 115 0.56 1.83 -0.83
CA LEU A 115 1.21 2.46 -1.95
C LEU A 115 0.89 1.68 -3.22
N ALA A 116 0.45 2.36 -4.27
CA ALA A 116 0.08 1.74 -5.53
C ALA A 116 1.01 2.15 -6.67
N ALA A 117 1.20 1.23 -7.63
CA ALA A 117 1.89 1.43 -8.89
C ALA A 117 1.11 0.79 -10.05
N VAL A 118 1.40 1.20 -11.29
CA VAL A 118 0.81 0.61 -12.51
C VAL A 118 1.86 0.06 -13.46
N GLY A 119 1.46 -0.90 -14.28
CA GLY A 119 2.23 -1.47 -15.38
C GLY A 119 1.35 -2.08 -16.47
N SER A 120 1.93 -2.32 -17.65
CA SER A 120 1.27 -3.03 -18.76
C SER A 120 1.31 -4.55 -18.62
N SER A 121 2.03 -5.05 -17.61
CA SER A 121 2.06 -6.45 -17.19
C SER A 121 2.15 -6.53 -15.67
N VAL A 122 1.82 -7.69 -15.09
CA VAL A 122 2.02 -7.99 -13.66
C VAL A 122 3.44 -7.68 -13.23
N ALA A 123 4.43 -8.26 -13.92
CA ALA A 123 5.84 -8.09 -13.60
C ALA A 123 6.31 -6.62 -13.70
N GLU A 124 5.73 -5.82 -14.59
CA GLU A 124 6.03 -4.39 -14.66
C GLU A 124 5.42 -3.61 -13.50
N ALA A 125 4.15 -3.85 -13.17
CA ALA A 125 3.49 -3.18 -12.06
C ALA A 125 4.18 -3.49 -10.72
N GLU A 126 4.48 -4.76 -10.47
CA GLU A 126 5.19 -5.22 -9.28
C GLU A 126 6.60 -4.64 -9.18
N ARG A 127 7.37 -4.65 -10.27
CA ARG A 127 8.70 -4.03 -10.28
C ARG A 127 8.64 -2.54 -9.96
N HIS A 128 7.69 -1.82 -10.58
CA HIS A 128 7.50 -0.40 -10.30
C HIS A 128 7.12 -0.14 -8.84
N LEU A 129 6.27 -1.01 -8.26
CA LEU A 129 5.92 -0.95 -6.85
C LEU A 129 7.14 -1.22 -5.96
N GLU A 130 7.86 -2.30 -6.20
CA GLU A 130 9.04 -2.69 -5.42
C GLU A 130 10.13 -1.61 -5.44
N GLU A 131 10.51 -1.14 -6.62
CA GLU A 131 11.46 -0.02 -6.78
C GLU A 131 10.96 1.24 -6.08
N GLY A 132 9.66 1.52 -6.21
CA GLY A 132 9.00 2.66 -5.59
C GLY A 132 9.02 2.63 -4.06
N VAL A 133 8.63 1.50 -3.46
CA VAL A 133 8.65 1.30 -2.00
C VAL A 133 10.09 1.39 -1.49
N LYS A 134 11.05 0.74 -2.15
CA LYS A 134 12.47 0.81 -1.75
C LYS A 134 13.02 2.23 -1.81
N ALA A 135 12.73 2.97 -2.89
CA ALA A 135 13.19 4.36 -3.04
C ALA A 135 12.56 5.32 -2.03
N LEU A 136 11.33 5.03 -1.58
CA LEU A 136 10.57 5.90 -0.68
C LEU A 136 10.56 5.45 0.78
N TRP A 137 11.20 4.32 1.11
CA TRP A 137 11.11 3.72 2.44
C TRP A 137 11.44 4.70 3.57
N GLU A 138 12.53 5.47 3.42
CA GLU A 138 12.93 6.46 4.41
C GLU A 138 11.99 7.68 4.48
N ALA A 139 11.28 7.97 3.40
CA ALA A 139 10.29 9.03 3.32
C ALA A 139 8.91 8.63 3.88
N VAL A 140 8.66 7.33 4.11
CA VAL A 140 7.42 6.85 4.75
C VAL A 140 7.28 7.52 6.11
N PRO A 141 6.11 8.11 6.45
CA PRO A 141 5.91 8.78 7.72
C PRO A 141 6.31 7.88 8.90
N ARG A 142 7.11 8.42 9.83
CA ARG A 142 7.64 7.65 10.97
C ARG A 142 6.54 6.97 11.79
N GLY A 143 5.38 7.63 11.92
CA GLY A 143 4.21 7.06 12.59
C GLY A 143 3.66 5.79 11.94
N VAL A 144 3.73 5.71 10.60
CA VAL A 144 3.32 4.55 9.80
C VAL A 144 4.33 3.42 9.99
N ARG A 145 5.63 3.69 9.77
CA ARG A 145 6.71 2.69 9.97
C ARG A 145 6.70 2.12 11.40
N ARG A 146 6.53 2.98 12.40
CA ARG A 146 6.44 2.55 13.80
C ARG A 146 5.20 1.69 14.06
N ALA A 147 4.04 2.05 13.51
CA ALA A 147 2.83 1.25 13.68
C ALA A 147 2.98 -0.15 13.07
N GLN A 148 3.61 -0.25 11.89
CA GLN A 148 3.90 -1.54 11.24
C GLN A 148 4.89 -2.38 12.08
N ALA A 149 5.97 -1.76 12.56
CA ALA A 149 6.93 -2.43 13.44
C ALA A 149 6.29 -2.89 14.77
N ASP A 150 5.40 -2.09 15.37
CA ASP A 150 4.66 -2.45 16.57
C ASP A 150 3.68 -3.60 16.32
N LEU A 151 3.04 -3.65 15.15
CA LEU A 151 2.15 -4.75 14.72
C LEU A 151 2.93 -6.07 14.60
N LEU A 152 4.06 -6.04 13.88
CA LEU A 152 4.96 -7.19 13.73
C LEU A 152 5.51 -7.70 15.07
N ALA A 153 5.81 -6.78 16.00
CA ALA A 153 6.29 -7.11 17.34
C ALA A 153 5.17 -7.51 18.33
N GLY A 154 3.91 -7.47 17.92
CA GLY A 154 2.77 -7.80 18.78
C GLY A 154 2.41 -6.78 19.84
N ARG A 155 2.91 -5.54 19.70
CA ARG A 155 2.52 -4.38 20.53
C ARG A 155 1.29 -3.66 20.01
N ARG A 156 0.80 -4.04 18.82
CA ARG A 156 -0.39 -3.48 18.18
C ARG A 156 -1.21 -4.61 17.53
N ARG A 157 -2.54 -4.44 17.48
CA ARG A 157 -3.47 -5.39 16.88
C ARG A 157 -3.82 -4.99 15.44
N ALA A 158 -3.74 -5.95 14.53
CA ALA A 158 -4.30 -5.85 13.20
C ALA A 158 -5.84 -5.90 13.28
N ARG A 159 -6.52 -5.40 12.25
CA ARG A 159 -7.97 -5.59 12.11
C ARG A 159 -8.30 -7.01 11.67
N TYR A 160 -7.47 -7.58 10.81
CA TYR A 160 -7.59 -8.94 10.31
C TYR A 160 -6.37 -9.74 10.77
N ASP A 161 -6.58 -10.75 11.61
CA ASP A 161 -5.48 -11.52 12.20
C ASP A 161 -4.73 -12.37 11.16
N ALA A 162 -5.39 -12.75 10.06
CA ALA A 162 -4.80 -13.52 8.97
C ALA A 162 -3.60 -12.78 8.33
N ASP A 163 -3.75 -11.47 8.07
CA ASP A 163 -2.67 -10.64 7.50
C ASP A 163 -1.44 -10.63 8.41
N LEU A 164 -1.68 -10.49 9.72
CA LEU A 164 -0.64 -10.50 10.73
C LEU A 164 0.06 -11.86 10.83
N GLU A 165 -0.65 -12.96 10.64
CA GLU A 165 -0.08 -14.30 10.62
C GLU A 165 0.90 -14.48 9.46
N VAL A 166 0.48 -14.09 8.25
CA VAL A 166 1.32 -14.15 7.03
C VAL A 166 2.60 -13.34 7.23
N LEU A 167 2.47 -12.10 7.71
CA LEU A 167 3.61 -11.21 7.96
C LEU A 167 4.56 -11.76 9.02
N ARG A 168 4.05 -12.29 10.13
CA ARG A 168 4.88 -12.87 11.19
C ARG A 168 5.57 -14.15 10.76
N ARG A 169 4.92 -14.98 9.94
CA ARG A 169 5.55 -16.16 9.34
C ARG A 169 6.76 -15.72 8.51
N LYS A 170 6.58 -14.73 7.64
CA LYS A 170 7.69 -14.22 6.82
C LYS A 170 8.80 -13.57 7.66
N LEU A 171 8.44 -12.85 8.71
CA LEU A 171 9.44 -12.26 9.62
C LEU A 171 10.30 -13.31 10.33
N ARG A 172 9.71 -14.46 10.72
CA ARG A 172 10.48 -15.58 11.29
C ARG A 172 11.46 -16.17 10.28
N GLU A 173 11.04 -16.35 9.03
CA GLU A 173 11.93 -16.79 7.95
C GLU A 173 13.12 -15.84 7.78
N ILE A 174 12.86 -14.53 7.72
CA ILE A 174 13.92 -13.49 7.56
C ILE A 174 14.90 -13.46 8.75
N ARG A 175 14.45 -13.82 9.95
CA ARG A 175 15.29 -13.81 11.17
C ARG A 175 16.12 -15.08 11.35
N ASN A 176 15.70 -16.17 10.73
CA ASN A 176 16.38 -17.47 10.80
C ASN A 176 17.40 -17.66 9.66
N VAL A 177 17.58 -16.64 8.82
CA VAL A 177 18.61 -16.50 7.78
C VAL A 177 19.60 -15.44 8.24
#